data_AF-A0A1Y2BNV1-F1
#
_entry.id   AF-A0A1Y2BNV1-F1
#
_cell.length_a   1.000
_cell.length_b   1.000
_cell.length_c   1.000
_cell.angle_alpha   90.00
_cell.angle_beta   90.00
_cell.angle_gamma   90.00
#
_symmetry.space_group_name_H-M   'P 1'
#
loop_
_entity.id
_entity.type
_entity.pdbx_description
1 polymer ?
#
loop_
_entity_poly.entity_id
_entity_poly.type
_entity_poly.pdbx_seq_one_letter_code
_entity_poly.pdbx_strand_id
1 'polypeptide(L)'
;MDESEVAQIEKIRDTAREIIARFFTLGGERELNVPSNILKPLLTDVNEKQNVHPDVFKAALDNVLTMLRLSSFPNFYKQAIEKGPITLKYTLQQVLDDALHPPVSLKG
;
A
#
# COMPACT_ATOMS: atom_id res chain seq x y z
N MET A 1 24.15 17.01 -19.91
CA MET A 1 23.38 16.36 -18.84
C MET A 1 24.32 16.27 -17.66
N ASP A 2 23.90 16.78 -16.51
CA ASP A 2 24.72 16.76 -15.30
C ASP A 2 24.90 15.30 -14.84
N GLU A 3 26.06 14.96 -14.29
CA GLU A 3 26.38 13.61 -13.81
C GLU A 3 25.39 13.18 -12.69
N SER A 4 24.89 14.17 -11.93
CA SER A 4 23.82 13.99 -10.95
C SER A 4 22.48 13.58 -11.58
N GLU A 5 22.11 14.16 -12.73
CA GLU A 5 20.84 13.85 -13.41
C GLU A 5 20.84 12.42 -13.98
N VAL A 6 21.98 11.99 -14.53
CA VAL A 6 22.17 10.62 -15.04
C VAL A 6 21.95 9.61 -13.91
N ALA A 7 22.62 9.81 -12.76
CA ALA A 7 22.51 8.92 -11.62
C ALA A 7 21.07 8.84 -11.06
N GLN A 8 20.34 9.95 -11.08
CA GLN A 8 18.95 9.98 -10.65
C GLN A 8 18.03 9.20 -11.60
N ILE A 9 18.22 9.33 -12.92
CA ILE A 9 17.43 8.60 -13.92
C ILE A 9 17.67 7.09 -13.81
N GLU A 10 18.92 6.65 -13.61
CA GLU A 10 19.24 5.24 -13.39
C GLU A 10 18.52 4.69 -12.15
N LYS A 11 18.54 5.43 -11.04
CA LYS A 11 17.83 5.05 -9.81
C LYS A 11 16.32 4.91 -10.03
N ILE A 12 15.71 5.83 -10.78
CA ILE A 12 14.27 5.77 -11.10
C ILE A 12 13.98 4.51 -11.94
N ARG A 13 14.84 4.20 -12.91
CA ARG A 13 14.70 3.03 -13.76
C ARG A 13 14.78 1.73 -12.96
N ASP A 14 15.74 1.63 -12.05
CA ASP A 14 15.89 0.45 -11.19
C ASP A 14 14.67 0.29 -10.27
N THR A 15 14.16 1.39 -9.73
CA THR A 15 12.93 1.39 -8.92
C THR A 15 11.73 0.93 -9.74
N ALA A 16 11.58 1.39 -10.98
CA ALA A 16 10.49 0.96 -11.86
C ALA A 16 10.57 -0.55 -12.15
N ARG A 17 11.77 -1.08 -12.41
CA ARG A 17 11.98 -2.51 -12.63
C ARG A 17 11.70 -3.34 -11.38
N GLU A 18 12.07 -2.85 -10.19
CA GLU A 18 11.76 -3.51 -8.93
C GLU A 18 10.24 -3.64 -8.73
N ILE A 19 9.49 -2.57 -9.01
CA ILE A 19 8.02 -2.59 -8.93
C ILE A 19 7.45 -3.67 -9.86
N ILE A 20 7.91 -3.72 -11.11
CA ILE A 20 7.50 -4.74 -12.07
C ILE A 20 7.82 -6.14 -11.57
N ALA A 21 9.07 -6.38 -11.17
CA ALA A 21 9.52 -7.69 -10.70
C ALA A 21 8.74 -8.17 -9.47
N ARG A 22 8.38 -7.27 -8.57
CA ARG A 22 7.73 -7.61 -7.30
C ARG A 22 6.23 -7.86 -7.42
N PHE A 23 5.53 -7.10 -8.26
CA PHE A 23 4.07 -7.06 -8.27
C PHE A 23 3.43 -7.55 -9.56
N PHE A 24 4.20 -7.66 -10.65
CA PHE A 24 3.68 -7.96 -11.98
C PHE A 24 4.35 -9.18 -12.64
N THR A 25 5.15 -9.92 -11.86
CA THR A 25 5.70 -11.22 -12.26
C THR A 25 4.65 -12.31 -12.06
N LEU A 26 4.39 -13.06 -13.14
CA LEU A 26 3.45 -14.18 -13.12
C LEU A 26 3.90 -15.26 -12.12
N GLY A 27 3.02 -15.66 -11.21
CA GLY A 27 3.30 -16.62 -10.15
C GLY A 27 4.13 -16.06 -8.99
N GLY A 28 4.34 -14.74 -8.93
CA GLY A 28 5.05 -14.09 -7.83
C GLY A 28 4.23 -14.09 -6.53
N GLU A 29 4.89 -14.12 -5.38
CA GLU A 29 4.23 -14.10 -4.06
C GLU A 29 3.31 -12.89 -3.84
N ARG A 30 3.61 -11.78 -4.51
CA ARG A 30 2.89 -10.51 -4.41
C ARG A 30 2.29 -10.08 -5.75
N GLU A 31 2.05 -11.04 -6.64
CA GLU A 31 1.42 -10.78 -7.92
C GLU A 31 0.07 -10.09 -7.73
N LEU A 32 -0.10 -8.95 -8.41
CA LEU A 32 -1.35 -8.21 -8.43
C LEU A 32 -2.26 -8.75 -9.53
N ASN A 33 -3.53 -8.92 -9.20
CA ASN A 33 -4.56 -9.31 -10.16
C ASN A 33 -4.92 -8.12 -11.07
N VAL A 34 -4.10 -7.88 -12.10
CA VAL A 34 -4.32 -6.81 -13.07
C VAL A 34 -4.69 -7.40 -14.44
N PRO A 35 -5.76 -6.92 -15.08
CA PRO A 35 -6.16 -7.37 -16.41
C PRO A 35 -5.06 -7.27 -17.47
N SER A 36 -5.00 -8.25 -18.39
CA SER A 36 -3.93 -8.32 -19.40
C SER A 36 -3.88 -7.12 -20.35
N ASN A 37 -5.00 -6.43 -20.58
CA ASN A 37 -5.06 -5.21 -21.39
C ASN A 37 -4.37 -4.02 -20.72
N ILE A 38 -4.13 -4.06 -19.41
CA ILE A 38 -3.36 -3.07 -18.66
C ILE A 38 -1.92 -3.57 -18.45
N LEU A 39 -1.76 -4.85 -18.11
CA LEU A 39 -0.46 -5.44 -17.80
C LEU A 39 0.50 -5.43 -19.00
N LYS A 40 0.04 -5.84 -20.19
CA LYS A 40 0.91 -5.93 -21.37
C LYS A 40 1.50 -4.58 -21.78
N PRO A 41 0.71 -3.49 -21.93
CA PRO A 41 1.26 -2.17 -22.23
C PRO A 41 2.25 -1.68 -21.18
N LEU A 42 1.96 -1.90 -19.89
CA LEU A 42 2.86 -1.52 -18.80
C LEU A 42 4.23 -2.22 -18.91
N LEU A 43 4.24 -3.53 -19.13
CA LEU A 43 5.48 -4.30 -19.28
C LEU A 43 6.28 -3.85 -20.50
N THR A 44 5.61 -3.61 -21.63
CA THR A 44 6.27 -3.10 -22.85
C THR A 44 6.85 -1.70 -22.64
N ASP A 45 6.12 -0.78 -22.01
CA ASP A 45 6.60 0.59 -21.77
C ASP A 45 7.82 0.61 -20.84
N VAL A 46 7.82 -0.18 -19.77
CA VAL A 46 8.93 -0.21 -18.79
C VAL A 46 10.12 -1.05 -19.27
N ASN A 47 9.89 -2.25 -19.81
CA ASN A 47 10.98 -3.18 -20.15
C ASN A 47 11.54 -2.98 -21.56
N GLU A 48 10.70 -2.69 -22.55
CA GLU A 48 11.15 -2.57 -23.94
C GLU A 48 11.49 -1.13 -24.28
N LYS A 49 10.59 -0.19 -23.95
CA LYS A 49 10.77 1.23 -24.29
C LYS A 49 11.59 2.01 -23.27
N GLN A 50 11.92 1.42 -22.12
CA GLN A 50 12.62 2.07 -21.01
C GLN A 50 11.94 3.37 -20.57
N ASN A 51 10.61 3.45 -20.71
CA ASN A 51 9.82 4.60 -20.31
C ASN A 51 9.62 4.57 -18.80
N VAL A 52 10.30 5.48 -18.11
CA VAL A 52 10.26 5.62 -16.65
C VAL A 52 9.30 6.72 -16.18
N HIS A 53 8.50 7.28 -17.09
CA HIS A 53 7.53 8.31 -16.72
C HIS A 53 6.46 7.73 -15.79
N PRO A 54 6.10 8.39 -14.67
CA PRO A 54 5.14 7.86 -13.70
C PRO A 54 3.77 7.48 -14.29
N ASP A 55 3.34 8.18 -15.35
CA ASP A 55 2.04 7.92 -15.99
C ASP A 55 1.89 6.52 -16.58
N VAL A 56 2.99 5.81 -16.88
CA VAL A 56 2.89 4.42 -17.38
C VAL A 56 2.21 3.50 -16.36
N PHE A 57 2.29 3.83 -15.06
CA PHE A 57 1.68 3.06 -13.98
C PHE A 57 0.23 3.47 -13.68
N LYS A 58 -0.28 4.56 -14.27
CA LYS A 58 -1.57 5.15 -13.90
C LYS A 58 -2.74 4.18 -14.03
N ALA A 59 -2.83 3.48 -15.16
CA ALA A 59 -3.90 2.51 -15.39
C ALA A 59 -3.84 1.33 -14.41
N ALA A 60 -2.64 0.84 -14.08
CA ALA A 60 -2.47 -0.23 -13.10
C ALA A 60 -2.81 0.24 -11.68
N LEU A 61 -2.39 1.46 -11.32
CA LEU A 61 -2.71 2.08 -10.05
C LEU A 61 -4.22 2.27 -9.87
N ASP A 62 -4.91 2.82 -10.87
CA ASP A 62 -6.36 3.03 -10.84
C ASP A 62 -7.12 1.70 -10.67
N ASN A 63 -6.69 0.64 -11.34
CA ASN A 63 -7.25 -0.70 -11.18
C ASN A 63 -7.08 -1.22 -9.75
N VAL A 64 -5.87 -1.11 -9.19
CA VAL A 64 -5.57 -1.55 -7.81
C VAL A 64 -6.36 -0.75 -6.78
N LEU A 65 -6.42 0.58 -6.91
CA LEU A 65 -7.20 1.44 -6.02
C LEU A 65 -8.70 1.12 -6.10
N THR A 66 -9.21 0.85 -7.30
CA THR A 66 -10.60 0.43 -7.50
C THR A 66 -10.87 -0.89 -6.78
N MET A 67 -9.99 -1.89 -6.94
CA MET A 67 -10.11 -3.17 -6.22
C MET A 67 -10.12 -2.97 -4.70
N LEU A 68 -9.15 -2.20 -4.16
CA LEU A 68 -9.07 -1.91 -2.73
C LEU A 68 -10.32 -1.20 -2.20
N ARG A 69 -10.83 -0.22 -2.96
CA ARG A 69 -12.01 0.58 -2.57
C ARG A 69 -13.28 -0.27 -2.56
N LEU A 70 -13.41 -1.22 -3.48
CA LEU A 70 -14.61 -2.03 -3.61
C LEU A 70 -14.60 -3.29 -2.73
N SER A 71 -13.42 -3.85 -2.41
CA SER A 71 -13.32 -5.10 -1.65
C SER A 71 -12.70 -4.90 -0.26
N SER A 72 -11.42 -4.56 -0.19
CA SER A 72 -10.65 -4.55 1.06
C SER A 72 -11.13 -3.48 2.04
N PHE A 73 -11.42 -2.28 1.55
CA PHE A 73 -11.78 -1.16 2.41
C PHE A 73 -13.14 -1.35 3.11
N PRO A 74 -14.23 -1.76 2.41
CA PRO A 74 -15.50 -2.05 3.08
C PRO A 74 -15.39 -3.18 4.10
N ASN A 75 -14.61 -4.23 3.79
CA ASN A 75 -14.40 -5.35 4.71
C ASN A 75 -13.60 -4.94 5.94
N PHE A 76 -12.55 -4.14 5.76
CA PHE A 76 -11.80 -3.56 6.86
C PHE A 76 -12.69 -2.71 7.77
N TYR A 77 -13.53 -1.86 7.18
CA TYR A 77 -14.46 -1.01 7.93
C TYR A 77 -15.49 -1.83 8.73
N LYS A 78 -16.08 -2.86 8.13
CA LYS A 78 -16.99 -3.78 8.83
C LYS A 78 -16.32 -4.46 10.02
N GLN A 79 -15.13 -5.02 9.82
CA GLN A 79 -14.35 -5.65 10.89
C GLN A 79 -13.95 -4.67 11.98
N ALA A 80 -13.67 -3.41 11.63
CA ALA A 80 -13.35 -2.38 12.61
C ALA A 80 -14.56 -2.03 13.49
N ILE A 81 -15.76 -1.96 12.91
CA ILE A 81 -17.01 -1.73 13.66
C ILE A 81 -17.35 -2.92 14.55
N GLU A 82 -17.20 -4.15 14.04
CA GLU A 82 -17.51 -5.38 14.78
C GLU A 82 -16.67 -5.53 16.06
N LYS A 83 -15.45 -4.98 16.09
CA LYS A 83 -14.59 -4.98 17.28
C LYS A 83 -15.05 -4.03 18.39
N GLY A 84 -16.14 -3.31 18.19
CA GLY A 84 -16.70 -2.35 19.14
C GLY A 84 -16.01 -0.99 19.08
N PRO A 85 -16.37 -0.06 19.99
CA PRO A 85 -15.73 1.25 20.06
C PRO A 85 -14.21 1.07 20.24
N ILE A 86 -13.42 1.90 19.55
CA ILE A 86 -11.98 1.95 19.73
C ILE A 86 -11.72 2.33 21.19
N THR A 87 -11.37 1.34 22.01
CA THR A 87 -10.92 1.57 23.37
C THR A 87 -9.44 1.90 23.28
N LEU A 88 -9.09 3.15 23.57
CA LEU A 88 -7.70 3.49 23.84
C LEU A 88 -7.26 2.63 25.02
N LYS A 89 -6.21 1.83 24.82
CA LYS A 89 -5.58 1.12 25.93
C LYS A 89 -5.12 2.17 26.93
N TYR A 90 -5.39 1.93 28.22
CA TYR A 90 -4.93 2.81 29.28
C TYR A 90 -3.42 2.95 29.21
N THR A 91 -2.94 4.19 29.31
CA THR A 91 -1.50 4.42 29.41
C THR A 91 -1.01 3.92 30.77
N LEU A 92 0.27 3.57 30.87
CA LEU A 92 0.87 3.21 32.16
C LEU A 92 0.67 4.32 33.19
N GLN A 93 0.76 5.57 32.77
CA GLN A 93 0.54 6.73 33.63
C GLN A 93 -0.90 6.77 34.18
N GLN A 94 -1.92 6.53 33.35
CA GLN A 94 -3.32 6.51 33.78
C GLN A 94 -3.62 5.38 34.78
N VAL A 95 -2.95 4.23 34.64
CA VAL A 95 -3.06 3.12 35.59
C VAL A 95 -2.35 3.46 36.92
N LEU A 96 -1.16 4.05 36.85
CA LEU A 96 -0.37 4.44 38.02
C LEU A 96 -1.05 5.56 38.82
N ASP A 97 -1.70 6.50 38.14
CA ASP A 97 -2.40 7.62 38.75
C ASP A 97 -3.82 7.27 39.23
N ASP A 98 -4.26 6.01 39.06
CA ASP A 98 -5.62 5.52 39.41
C ASP A 98 -6.73 6.40 38.82
N ALA A 99 -6.46 6.99 37.65
CA ALA A 99 -7.33 7.93 36.94
C ALA A 99 -8.35 7.22 36.03
N LEU A 100 -8.66 5.96 36.34
CA LEU A 100 -9.57 5.11 35.56
C LEU A 100 -10.97 5.13 36.17
N HIS A 101 -11.99 4.92 35.35
CA HIS A 101 -13.37 4.78 35.83
C HIS A 101 -13.75 3.30 35.98
N PRO A 102 -14.65 2.93 36.91
CA PRO A 102 -15.17 1.56 37.01
C PRO A 102 -15.67 1.06 35.65
N PRO A 103 -15.40 -0.21 35.26
CA PRO A 103 -14.95 -1.33 36.09
C PRO A 103 -13.43 -1.55 36.16
N VAL A 104 -12.61 -0.61 35.66
CA VAL A 104 -11.14 -0.78 35.57
C VAL A 104 -10.35 0.03 36.61
N SER A 105 -11.03 0.77 37.48
CA SER A 105 -10.39 1.46 38.62
C SER A 105 -10.06 0.48 39.73
N LEU A 106 -8.98 0.75 40.48
CA LEU A 106 -8.63 -0.07 41.65
C LEU A 106 -9.49 0.30 42.88
N LYS A 107 -10.13 1.47 42.85
CA LYS A 107 -11.07 1.93 43.88
C LYS A 107 -12.50 1.75 43.37
N GLY A 108 -13.25 0.88 44.04
CA GLY A 108 -14.70 0.69 43.88
C GLY A 108 -15.50 1.63 44.75
#